data_AF-A0AAD8EA78-F1
#
_entry.id   AF-A0AAD8EA78-F1
#
_cell.length_a   1.000
_cell.length_b   1.000
_cell.length_c   1.000
_cell.angle_alpha   90.00
_cell.angle_beta   90.00
_cell.angle_gamma   90.00
#
_symmetry.space_group_name_H-M   'P 1'
#
loop_
_entity.id
_entity.type
_entity.pdbx_description
1 polymer ?
#
loop_
_entity_poly.entity_id
_entity_poly.type
_entity_poly.pdbx_seq_one_letter_code
_entity_poly.pdbx_strand_id
1 'polypeptide(L)'
;EESMNKIREVFEDRVISAGVWPPRSPDLTVCDFYLWGSLKDKVYKTNPHTLEELKNNIRNEIRNLTVPELQRVNLNVFTRYNACLTAGGQHFQHFL
;
A
#
# COMPACT_ATOMS: atom_id res chain seq x y z
N GLU A 1 7.17 -19.03 8.48
CA GLU A 1 6.86 -20.22 7.67
C GLU A 1 5.37 -20.55 7.75
N GLU A 2 4.83 -20.72 8.96
CA GLU A 2 3.41 -21.03 9.20
C GLU A 2 2.41 -20.00 8.63
N SER A 3 2.69 -18.69 8.74
CA SER A 3 1.79 -17.65 8.21
C SER A 3 1.69 -17.65 6.68
N MET A 4 2.78 -17.95 5.97
CA MET A 4 2.76 -18.03 4.50
C MET A 4 2.00 -19.25 4.01
N ASN A 5 2.00 -20.34 4.78
CA ASN A 5 1.20 -21.53 4.47
C ASN A 5 -0.30 -21.22 4.57
N LYS A 6 -0.73 -20.51 5.62
CA LYS A 6 -2.13 -20.05 5.75
C LYS A 6 -2.54 -19.08 4.63
N ILE A 7 -1.65 -18.18 4.22
CA ILE A 7 -1.92 -17.28 3.09
C ILE A 7 -2.06 -18.07 1.79
N ARG A 8 -1.20 -19.07 1.54
CA ARG A 8 -1.31 -19.94 0.36
C ARG A 8 -2.55 -20.81 0.38
N GLU A 9 -3.05 -21.22 1.55
CA GLU A 9 -4.32 -21.94 1.67
C GLU A 9 -5.51 -21.10 1.19
N VAL A 10 -5.52 -19.80 1.49
CA VAL A 10 -6.63 -18.89 1.15
C VAL A 10 -6.51 -18.33 -0.28
N PHE A 11 -5.28 -18.01 -0.70
CA PHE A 11 -5.02 -17.30 -1.94
C PHE A 11 -4.45 -18.17 -3.06
N GLU A 12 -4.08 -19.41 -2.76
CA GLU A 12 -3.55 -20.40 -3.70
C GLU A 12 -2.37 -19.85 -4.52
N ASP A 13 -2.46 -19.92 -5.84
CA ASP A 13 -1.48 -19.44 -6.81
C ASP A 13 -1.49 -17.91 -7.01
N ARG A 14 -2.43 -17.19 -6.38
CA ARG A 14 -2.56 -15.73 -6.49
C ARG A 14 -1.55 -14.96 -5.63
N VAL A 15 -0.68 -15.66 -4.89
CA VAL A 15 0.34 -15.05 -4.05
C VAL A 15 1.56 -14.66 -4.90
N ILE A 16 1.50 -13.47 -5.48
CA ILE A 16 2.56 -12.88 -6.32
C ILE A 16 3.82 -12.43 -5.55
N SER A 17 3.79 -12.38 -4.22
CA SER A 17 4.90 -11.89 -3.40
C SER A 17 5.87 -12.95 -2.90
N ALA A 18 5.59 -14.25 -3.13
CA ALA A 18 6.39 -15.35 -2.62
C ALA A 18 7.82 -15.34 -3.20
N GLY A 19 8.77 -14.76 -2.46
CA GLY A 19 10.19 -14.70 -2.84
C GLY A 19 10.59 -13.51 -3.73
N VAL A 20 9.63 -12.69 -4.16
CA VAL A 20 9.88 -11.55 -5.08
C VAL A 20 10.00 -10.23 -4.32
N TRP A 21 9.33 -10.09 -3.18
CA TRP A 21 9.29 -8.84 -2.42
C TRP A 21 10.19 -8.89 -1.19
N PRO A 22 11.03 -7.85 -0.94
CA PRO A 22 11.85 -7.80 0.25
C PRO A 22 10.98 -7.72 1.52
N PRO A 23 11.36 -8.43 2.60
CA PRO A 23 10.65 -8.34 3.86
C PRO A 23 10.76 -6.93 4.46
N ARG A 24 9.69 -6.47 5.12
CA ARG A 24 9.64 -5.19 5.85
C ARG A 24 9.91 -3.94 4.99
N SER A 25 9.42 -3.93 3.75
CA SER A 25 9.56 -2.78 2.84
C SER A 25 8.21 -2.07 2.57
N PRO A 26 7.54 -1.49 3.60
CA PRO A 26 6.30 -0.74 3.39
C PRO A 26 6.54 0.50 2.51
N ASP A 27 7.75 1.07 2.55
CA ASP A 27 8.15 2.20 1.71
C ASP A 27 8.17 1.90 0.21
N LEU A 28 8.07 0.63 -0.20
CA LEU A 28 8.04 0.21 -1.60
C LEU A 28 6.63 -0.18 -2.07
N THR A 29 5.68 -0.38 -1.15
CA THR A 29 4.33 -0.84 -1.49
C THR A 29 3.38 0.36 -1.58
N VAL A 30 2.75 0.56 -2.75
CA VAL A 30 1.79 1.67 -2.98
C VAL A 30 0.68 1.73 -1.93
N CYS A 31 0.18 0.56 -1.52
CA CYS A 31 -0.87 0.51 -0.51
C CYS A 31 -0.40 1.09 0.83
N ASP A 32 0.84 0.83 1.21
CA ASP A 32 1.38 1.21 2.52
C ASP A 32 1.88 2.66 2.53
N PHE A 33 2.71 3.06 1.55
CA PHE A 33 3.28 4.42 1.56
C PHE A 33 2.30 5.50 1.11
N TYR A 34 1.24 5.14 0.38
CA TYR A 34 0.30 6.10 -0.19
C TYR A 34 -1.16 5.82 0.21
N LEU A 35 -1.71 4.65 -0.14
CA LEU A 35 -3.16 4.44 -0.10
C LEU A 35 -3.70 4.53 1.32
N TRP A 36 -3.17 3.73 2.24
CA TRP A 36 -3.65 3.69 3.62
C TRP A 36 -3.36 5.00 4.38
N GLY A 37 -2.21 5.61 4.13
CA GLY A 37 -1.90 6.94 4.65
C GLY A 37 -2.89 8.01 4.17
N SER A 38 -3.28 7.96 2.89
CA SER A 38 -4.19 8.95 2.28
C SER A 38 -5.66 8.71 2.64
N LEU A 39 -6.06 7.45 2.80
CA LEU A 39 -7.45 7.08 3.10
C LEU A 39 -7.80 7.28 4.57
N LYS A 40 -6.86 7.08 5.50
CA LYS A 40 -7.14 7.07 6.94
C LYS A 40 -7.93 8.31 7.38
N ASP A 41 -7.39 9.50 7.14
CA ASP A 41 -8.03 10.73 7.63
C ASP A 41 -9.36 11.02 6.92
N LYS A 42 -9.49 10.62 5.65
CA LYS A 42 -10.72 10.82 4.86
C LYS A 42 -11.83 9.88 5.29
N VAL A 43 -11.52 8.59 5.45
CA VAL A 43 -12.46 7.54 5.84
C VAL A 43 -13.01 7.76 7.24
N TYR A 44 -12.19 8.26 8.16
CA TYR A 44 -12.60 8.54 9.54
C TYR A 44 -13.18 9.94 9.75
N LYS A 45 -13.21 10.81 8.72
CA LYS A 45 -13.71 12.19 8.83
C LYS A 45 -15.15 12.28 9.35
N THR A 46 -16.02 11.33 9.00
CA THR A 46 -17.42 11.30 9.44
C THR A 46 -17.64 10.54 10.75
N ASN A 47 -16.56 10.07 11.40
CA ASN A 47 -16.60 9.27 12.62
C ASN A 47 -17.57 8.07 12.53
N PRO A 48 -17.35 7.12 11.59
CA PRO A 48 -18.24 5.98 11.40
C PRO A 48 -18.31 5.12 12.66
N HIS A 49 -19.53 4.78 13.08
CA HIS A 49 -19.80 3.95 14.25
C HIS A 49 -20.21 2.53 13.89
N THR A 50 -20.48 2.26 12.61
CA THR A 50 -20.81 0.93 12.11
C THR A 50 -19.83 0.43 11.05
N LEU A 51 -19.74 -0.89 10.91
CA LEU A 51 -18.93 -1.51 9.87
C LEU A 51 -19.41 -1.13 8.46
N GLU A 52 -20.72 -0.94 8.29
CA GLU A 52 -21.30 -0.60 6.99
C GLU A 52 -20.95 0.84 6.59
N GLU A 53 -21.03 1.78 7.53
CA GLU A 53 -20.55 3.16 7.32
C GLU A 53 -19.06 3.17 6.95
N LEU A 54 -18.22 2.42 7.69
CA LEU A 54 -16.80 2.35 7.42
C LEU A 54 -16.52 1.79 6.01
N LYS A 55 -17.19 0.70 5.63
CA LYS A 55 -17.06 0.11 4.28
C LYS A 55 -17.49 1.09 3.19
N ASN A 56 -18.57 1.83 3.42
CA ASN A 56 -19.08 2.79 2.44
C ASN A 56 -18.16 4.00 2.31
N ASN A 57 -17.60 4.50 3.42
CA ASN A 57 -16.57 5.53 3.38
C ASN A 57 -15.35 5.09 2.58
N ILE A 58 -14.83 3.88 2.82
CA ILE A 58 -13.70 3.34 2.05
C ILE A 58 -14.03 3.29 0.56
N ARG A 59 -15.19 2.74 0.18
CA ARG A 59 -15.60 2.64 -1.23
C ARG A 59 -15.73 4.03 -1.88
N ASN A 60 -16.28 5.00 -1.16
CA ASN A 60 -16.46 6.36 -1.66
C ASN A 60 -15.11 7.05 -1.86
N GLU A 61 -14.21 6.98 -0.88
CA GLU A 61 -12.87 7.57 -1.00
C GLU A 61 -12.03 6.91 -2.10
N ILE A 62 -12.15 5.60 -2.29
CA ILE A 62 -11.51 4.90 -3.42
C ILE A 62 -12.04 5.41 -4.77
N ARG A 63 -13.36 5.62 -4.90
CA ARG A 63 -13.95 6.17 -6.14
C ARG A 63 -13.52 7.60 -6.43
N ASN A 64 -13.16 8.35 -5.39
CA ASN A 64 -12.69 9.73 -5.52
C ASN A 64 -11.23 9.83 -5.97
N LEU A 65 -10.47 8.72 -5.98
CA LEU A 65 -9.10 8.71 -6.48
C LEU A 65 -9.08 9.01 -7.97
N THR A 66 -8.25 9.99 -8.35
CA THR A 66 -8.20 10.46 -9.74
C THR A 66 -7.08 9.76 -10.52
N VAL A 67 -7.28 9.59 -11.83
CA VAL A 67 -6.22 9.04 -12.71
C VAL A 67 -4.91 9.85 -12.63
N PRO A 68 -4.92 11.20 -12.67
CA PRO A 68 -3.69 11.97 -12.53
C PRO A 68 -2.97 11.77 -11.19
N GLU A 69 -3.71 11.56 -10.10
CA GLU A 69 -3.14 11.23 -8.80
C GLU A 69 -2.47 9.86 -8.81
N LEU A 70 -3.13 8.84 -9.35
CA LEU A 70 -2.57 7.50 -9.49
C LEU A 70 -1.33 7.48 -10.40
N GLN A 71 -1.30 8.30 -11.45
CA GLN A 71 -0.11 8.46 -12.29
C GLN A 71 1.08 9.04 -11.49
N ARG A 72 0.85 10.06 -10.65
CA ARG A 72 1.90 10.60 -9.77
C ARG A 72 2.41 9.57 -8.77
N VAL A 73 1.51 8.79 -8.17
CA VAL A 73 1.86 7.71 -7.24
C VAL A 73 2.71 6.65 -7.96
N ASN A 74 2.34 6.29 -9.18
CA ASN A 74 3.11 5.33 -9.98
C ASN A 74 4.51 5.86 -10.32
N LEU A 75 4.67 7.15 -10.61
CA LEU A 75 6.00 7.76 -10.78
C LEU A 75 6.81 7.71 -9.48
N ASN A 76 6.17 7.96 -8.33
CA ASN A 76 6.82 7.93 -7.02
C ASN A 76 7.35 6.52 -6.68
N VAL A 77 6.69 5.45 -7.13
CA VAL A 77 7.20 4.07 -7.01
C VAL A 77 8.61 3.93 -7.58
N PHE A 78 8.86 4.46 -8.79
CA PHE A 78 10.18 4.41 -9.41
C PHE A 78 11.21 5.25 -8.65
N THR A 79 10.83 6.43 -8.17
CA THR A 79 11.69 7.26 -7.31
C THR A 79 12.12 6.50 -6.05
N ARG A 80 11.17 5.84 -5.38
CA ARG A 80 11.42 5.03 -4.17
C ARG A 80 12.30 3.83 -4.44
N TYR A 81 12.10 3.13 -5.56
CA TYR A 81 13.00 2.04 -5.96
C TYR A 81 14.42 2.53 -6.19
N ASN A 82 14.61 3.64 -6.92
CA ASN A 82 15.93 4.19 -7.18
C ASN A 82 16.62 4.65 -5.89
N ALA A 83 15.88 5.28 -4.97
CA ALA A 83 16.37 5.65 -3.66
C ALA A 83 16.80 4.43 -2.83
N CYS A 84 15.99 3.37 -2.83
CA CYS A 84 16.31 2.10 -2.18
C CYS A 84 17.58 1.44 -2.76
N LEU A 85 17.72 1.42 -4.08
CA LEU A 85 18.91 0.90 -4.77
C LEU A 85 20.16 1.73 -4.43
N THR A 86 20.02 3.06 -4.39
CA THR A 86 21.11 3.98 -4.02
C THR A 86 21.55 3.76 -2.57
N ALA A 87 20.60 3.45 -1.68
CA ALA A 87 20.84 3.10 -0.29
C ALA A 87 21.33 1.65 -0.09
N GLY A 88 21.53 0.86 -1.15
CA GLY A 88 21.92 -0.55 -1.04
C GLY A 88 20.88 -1.42 -0.31
N GLY A 89 19.59 -1.07 -0.41
CA GLY A 89 18.49 -1.76 0.27
C GLY A 89 18.23 -1.29 1.71
N GLN A 90 18.94 -0.28 2.20
CA GLN A 90 18.69 0.32 3.52
C GLN A 90 17.56 1.36 3.49
N HIS A 91 17.20 1.90 4.66
CA HIS A 91 16.23 2.99 4.77
C HIS A 91 16.65 4.22 3.97
N PHE A 92 15.74 4.70 3.12
CA PHE A 92 16.03 5.68 2.08
C PHE A 92 15.15 6.92 2.17
N GLN A 93 14.37 7.11 3.25
CA GLN A 93 13.44 8.24 3.36
C GLN A 93 14.14 9.61 3.30
N HIS A 94 15.42 9.69 3.66
CA HIS A 94 16.22 10.92 3.55
C HIS A 94 16.58 11.31 2.11
N PHE A 95 16.33 10.42 1.14
CA PHE A 95 16.50 10.66 -0.29
C PHE A 95 15.19 10.96 -1.02
N LEU A 96 14.04 10.95 -0.32
CA LEU A 96 12.70 11.13 -0.88
C LEU A 96 12.18 12.57 -0.79
#